data_AF-A0A8H7FN60-F1
#
_entry.id   AF-A0A8H7FN60-F1
#
_cell.length_a   1.000
_cell.length_b   1.000
_cell.length_c   1.000
_cell.angle_alpha   90.00
_cell.angle_beta   90.00
_cell.angle_gamma   90.00
#
_symmetry.space_group_name_H-M   'P 1'
#
loop_
_entity.id
_entity.type
_entity.pdbx_description
1 polymer ?
#
loop_
_entity_poly.entity_id
_entity_poly.type
_entity_poly.pdbx_seq_one_letter_code
_entity_poly.pdbx_strand_id
1 'polypeptide(L)'
;MDGCYSSTTFPSGIAPWKLLSFSFWPGREHPLGLKWQLSPEDYSALGHGETTYLGYSIENACAQYPIVPHERRKNDAYVLAKLLTFFTVRRNRAWAPEVMDAATHATGVRYVLGAQNDTNEGDWGPVELPKEYVNLGEMGQDAFLESLRHTKVLVGMGNPMPSPTPYDALCLGVPFINQIRDWDPDNREDRTHWDPQHAPLSRLAPPYVYNVRAGDTKGFVSAVKGAMERPIGHFIPEQMRMESVERRLNIILEQDWESEGVQALKDWQARFVVGQTSAP
;
A
#
# COMPACT_ATOMS: atom_id res chain seq x y z
N MET A 1 18.22 -20.34 10.79
CA MET A 1 16.96 -20.33 11.59
C MET A 1 16.74 -21.75 12.11
N ASP A 2 17.59 -22.23 13.00
CA ASP A 2 17.60 -23.66 13.40
C ASP A 2 16.86 -23.89 14.72
N GLY A 3 15.60 -23.44 14.82
CA GLY A 3 14.88 -23.50 16.10
C GLY A 3 13.37 -23.70 16.10
N CYS A 4 12.68 -23.68 14.94
CA CYS A 4 11.21 -23.73 14.94
C CYS A 4 10.61 -24.91 14.16
N TYR A 5 11.29 -25.42 13.13
CA TYR A 5 10.72 -26.45 12.27
C TYR A 5 11.17 -27.87 12.66
N SER A 6 10.33 -28.87 12.39
CA SER A 6 10.67 -30.27 12.64
C SER A 6 11.86 -30.69 11.77
N SER A 7 12.92 -31.17 12.40
CA SER A 7 14.10 -31.70 11.71
C SER A 7 14.60 -32.97 12.40
N THR A 8 15.62 -33.62 11.83
CA THR A 8 16.31 -34.74 12.49
C THR A 8 16.95 -34.34 13.82
N THR A 9 17.37 -33.07 13.95
CA THR A 9 17.98 -32.51 15.17
C THR A 9 16.94 -31.88 16.11
N PHE A 10 15.73 -31.61 15.64
CA PHE A 10 14.61 -31.09 16.44
C PHE A 10 13.28 -31.78 16.08
N PRO A 11 13.08 -33.06 16.48
CA PRO A 11 11.92 -33.85 16.07
C PRO A 11 10.58 -33.31 16.57
N SER A 12 10.60 -32.55 17.67
CA SER A 12 9.45 -31.87 18.26
C SER A 12 9.12 -30.52 17.61
N GLY A 13 9.85 -30.12 16.56
CA GLY A 13 9.60 -28.88 15.86
C GLY A 13 8.26 -28.88 15.11
N ILE A 14 7.84 -27.70 14.67
CA ILE A 14 6.60 -27.54 13.90
C ILE A 14 6.84 -28.07 12.48
N ALA A 15 5.96 -28.93 11.99
CA ALA A 15 6.07 -29.40 10.61
C ALA A 15 6.09 -28.21 9.64
N PRO A 16 7.02 -28.14 8.65
CA PRO A 16 7.17 -26.97 7.79
C PRO A 16 5.89 -26.52 7.07
N TRP A 17 4.99 -27.44 6.75
CA TRP A 17 3.70 -27.14 6.13
C TRP A 17 2.68 -26.46 7.05
N LYS A 18 2.90 -26.50 8.37
CA LYS A 18 2.07 -25.81 9.36
C LYS A 18 2.57 -24.39 9.65
N LEU A 19 3.69 -24.00 9.05
CA LEU A 19 4.25 -22.66 9.17
C LEU A 19 3.83 -21.87 7.93
N LEU A 20 3.07 -20.81 8.17
CA LEU A 20 2.75 -19.80 7.17
C LEU A 20 3.34 -18.48 7.65
N SER A 21 4.15 -17.82 6.82
CA SER A 21 4.70 -16.50 7.17
C SER A 21 3.80 -15.42 6.62
N PHE A 22 3.38 -14.48 7.47
CA PHE A 22 2.76 -13.26 6.97
C PHE A 22 3.84 -12.27 6.55
N SER A 23 3.78 -11.82 5.29
CA SER A 23 4.64 -10.75 4.80
C SER A 23 3.80 -9.70 4.11
N PHE A 24 4.05 -8.44 4.45
CA PHE A 24 3.36 -7.33 3.85
C PHE A 24 3.83 -7.04 2.42
N TRP A 25 4.98 -7.59 2.00
CA TRP A 25 5.61 -7.32 0.71
C TRP A 25 5.73 -8.59 -0.14
N PRO A 26 5.81 -8.47 -1.48
CA PRO A 26 5.86 -9.63 -2.38
C PRO A 26 7.19 -10.42 -2.36
N GLY A 27 8.16 -10.03 -1.53
CA GLY A 27 9.43 -10.75 -1.40
C GLY A 27 9.24 -12.15 -0.83
N ARG A 28 10.11 -13.09 -1.20
CA ARG A 28 10.10 -14.46 -0.65
C ARG A 28 10.61 -14.46 0.78
N GLU A 29 9.70 -14.56 1.74
CA GLU A 29 10.00 -14.62 3.18
C GLU A 29 9.85 -16.03 3.77
N HIS A 30 9.32 -17.00 3.00
CA HIS A 30 9.15 -18.38 3.46
C HIS A 30 10.15 -19.38 2.82
N PRO A 31 10.76 -20.29 3.60
CA PRO A 31 11.66 -21.33 3.08
C PRO A 31 11.03 -22.21 1.99
N LEU A 32 9.75 -22.58 2.15
CA LEU A 32 9.01 -23.39 1.17
C LEU A 32 8.56 -22.62 -0.09
N GLY A 33 8.79 -21.30 -0.14
CA GLY A 33 8.43 -20.45 -1.29
C GLY A 33 7.18 -19.61 -1.06
N LEU A 34 6.82 -18.80 -2.07
CA LEU A 34 5.79 -17.77 -1.99
C LEU A 34 4.41 -18.32 -1.60
N LYS A 35 4.07 -19.55 -1.98
CA LYS A 35 2.78 -20.16 -1.64
C LYS A 35 2.54 -20.29 -0.13
N TRP A 36 3.60 -20.44 0.67
CA TRP A 36 3.50 -20.48 2.15
C TRP A 36 3.54 -19.09 2.81
N GLN A 37 3.48 -18.03 2.00
CA GLN A 37 3.44 -16.66 2.47
C GLN A 37 2.02 -16.12 2.39
N LEU A 38 1.47 -15.75 3.55
CA LEU A 38 0.23 -14.99 3.63
C LEU A 38 0.51 -13.54 3.26
N SER A 39 -0.27 -13.00 2.34
CA SER A 39 -0.12 -11.62 1.86
C SER A 39 -1.38 -10.77 2.10
N PRO A 40 -1.21 -9.47 2.41
CA PRO A 40 -2.31 -8.52 2.58
C PRO A 40 -2.93 -8.08 1.25
N GLU A 41 -2.24 -8.27 0.14
CA GLU A 41 -2.67 -7.90 -1.20
C GLU A 41 -2.53 -9.09 -2.15
N ASP A 42 -3.28 -9.09 -3.25
CA ASP A 42 -3.22 -10.12 -4.28
C ASP A 42 -1.99 -9.91 -5.19
N TYR A 43 -0.83 -10.28 -4.67
CA TYR A 43 0.45 -10.14 -5.37
C TYR A 43 0.58 -11.06 -6.60
N SER A 44 -0.15 -12.18 -6.61
CA SER A 44 -0.24 -13.05 -7.78
C SER A 44 -0.90 -12.33 -8.94
N ALA A 45 -2.06 -11.69 -8.71
CA ALA A 45 -2.73 -10.90 -9.73
C ALA A 45 -1.94 -9.65 -10.15
N LEU A 46 -0.96 -9.22 -9.35
CA LEU A 46 -0.05 -8.11 -9.66
C LEU A 46 1.26 -8.56 -10.34
N GLY A 47 1.42 -9.86 -10.62
CA GLY A 47 2.58 -10.39 -11.34
C GLY A 47 3.84 -10.57 -10.49
N HIS A 48 3.72 -10.57 -9.16
CA HIS A 48 4.87 -10.78 -8.26
C HIS A 48 5.07 -12.24 -7.81
N GLY A 49 4.35 -13.18 -8.45
CA GLY A 49 4.39 -14.60 -8.13
C GLY A 49 3.26 -15.05 -7.19
N GLU A 50 3.09 -16.36 -7.08
CA GLU A 50 2.00 -16.97 -6.31
C GLU A 50 2.24 -16.88 -4.80
N THR A 51 1.76 -15.81 -4.17
CA THR A 51 1.55 -15.76 -2.72
C THR A 51 0.15 -16.23 -2.36
N THR A 52 -0.04 -16.64 -1.10
CA THR A 52 -1.37 -16.94 -0.57
C THR A 52 -2.05 -15.65 -0.11
N TYR A 53 -3.00 -15.16 -0.90
CA TYR A 53 -3.71 -13.93 -0.59
C TYR A 53 -4.71 -14.13 0.56
N LEU A 54 -4.40 -13.59 1.74
CA LEU A 54 -5.30 -13.54 2.89
C LEU A 54 -6.10 -12.23 2.91
N GLY A 55 -5.40 -11.11 2.74
CA GLY A 55 -5.97 -9.77 2.86
C GLY A 55 -6.28 -9.37 4.30
N TYR A 56 -7.00 -8.26 4.41
CA TYR A 56 -7.51 -7.71 5.67
C TYR A 56 -8.82 -6.97 5.37
N SER A 57 -9.61 -6.71 6.41
CA SER A 57 -10.86 -5.95 6.27
C SER A 57 -10.72 -4.60 6.93
N ILE A 58 -11.24 -3.56 6.27
CA ILE A 58 -11.39 -2.23 6.84
C ILE A 58 -12.83 -1.95 7.26
N GLU A 59 -13.76 -2.90 7.07
CA GLU A 59 -15.20 -2.69 7.17
C GLU A 59 -15.66 -2.28 8.57
N ASN A 60 -15.14 -2.95 9.60
CA ASN A 60 -15.48 -2.63 10.98
C ASN A 60 -14.92 -1.28 11.43
N ALA A 61 -13.70 -0.94 11.01
CA ALA A 61 -13.12 0.37 11.29
C ALA A 61 -13.91 1.46 10.54
N CYS A 62 -14.26 1.19 9.29
CA CYS A 62 -15.02 2.11 8.45
C CYS A 62 -16.38 2.47 9.03
N ALA A 63 -17.11 1.47 9.55
CA ALA A 63 -18.44 1.65 10.12
C ALA A 63 -18.47 2.56 11.36
N GLN A 64 -17.32 2.79 12.03
CA GLN A 64 -17.24 3.62 13.23
C GLN A 64 -17.25 5.13 12.91
N TYR A 65 -16.95 5.52 11.66
CA TYR A 65 -16.81 6.93 11.28
C TYR A 65 -17.88 7.33 10.27
N PRO A 66 -18.85 8.18 10.64
CA PRO A 66 -19.81 8.67 9.67
C PRO A 66 -19.15 9.63 8.67
N ILE A 67 -19.61 9.62 7.41
CA ILE A 67 -19.16 10.58 6.40
C ILE A 67 -19.42 12.01 6.87
N VAL A 68 -18.40 12.86 6.76
CA VAL A 68 -18.58 14.32 6.83
C VAL A 68 -19.08 14.79 5.45
N PRO A 69 -20.26 15.44 5.36
CA PRO A 69 -20.75 15.99 4.11
C PRO A 69 -19.71 16.89 3.45
N HIS A 70 -19.56 16.77 2.13
CA HIS A 70 -18.46 17.40 1.39
C HIS A 70 -18.39 18.92 1.58
N GLU A 71 -19.54 19.58 1.68
CA GLU A 71 -19.67 21.03 1.87
C GLU A 71 -19.19 21.49 3.25
N ARG A 72 -19.13 20.58 4.23
CA ARG A 72 -18.64 20.84 5.59
C ARG A 72 -17.17 20.50 5.76
N ARG A 73 -16.55 19.85 4.77
CA ARG A 73 -15.12 19.52 4.81
C ARG A 73 -14.28 20.76 4.58
N LYS A 74 -13.12 20.80 5.24
CA LYS A 74 -12.13 21.85 5.04
C LYS A 74 -11.62 21.78 3.60
N ASN A 75 -11.16 22.90 3.05
CA ASN A 75 -10.51 22.92 1.74
C ASN A 75 -9.07 22.40 1.82
N ASP A 76 -8.89 21.28 2.51
CA ASP A 76 -7.61 20.68 2.83
C ASP A 76 -7.42 19.39 2.02
N ALA A 77 -6.18 19.14 1.62
CA ALA A 77 -5.69 17.86 1.09
C ALA A 77 -4.79 17.20 2.15
N TYR A 78 -5.14 15.99 2.58
CA TYR A 78 -4.26 15.22 3.46
C TYR A 78 -3.12 14.63 2.65
N VAL A 79 -1.88 14.81 3.06
CA VAL A 79 -0.71 14.26 2.39
C VAL A 79 -0.29 12.98 3.09
N LEU A 80 -0.23 11.87 2.34
CA LEU A 80 0.23 10.57 2.83
C LEU A 80 1.75 10.61 3.02
N ALA A 81 2.20 11.15 4.16
CA ALA A 81 3.59 11.18 4.56
C ALA A 81 3.70 11.21 6.09
N LYS A 82 4.30 10.16 6.67
CA LYS A 82 4.47 10.03 8.13
C LYS A 82 5.84 10.52 8.63
N LEU A 83 6.77 10.75 7.72
CA LEU A 83 8.13 11.24 7.99
C LEU A 83 8.36 12.51 7.16
N LEU A 84 8.99 13.53 7.74
CA LEU A 84 9.36 14.74 6.98
C LEU A 84 10.37 14.40 5.89
N THR A 85 11.20 13.37 6.07
CA THR A 85 12.14 12.95 5.03
C THR A 85 11.45 12.47 3.75
N PHE A 86 10.15 12.15 3.74
CA PHE A 86 9.43 11.77 2.51
C PHE A 86 9.29 12.94 1.51
N PHE A 87 9.54 14.18 1.96
CA PHE A 87 9.54 15.37 1.13
C PHE A 87 10.93 15.71 0.56
N THR A 88 11.94 14.87 0.79
CA THR A 88 13.27 15.04 0.19
C THR A 88 13.38 14.36 -1.17
N VAL A 89 14.23 14.91 -2.04
CA VAL A 89 14.54 14.27 -3.33
C VAL A 89 15.16 12.89 -3.13
N ARG A 90 16.01 12.69 -2.10
CA ARG A 90 16.67 11.41 -1.83
C ARG A 90 15.71 10.29 -1.41
N ARG A 91 14.52 10.63 -0.92
CA ARG A 91 13.44 9.66 -0.63
C ARG A 91 12.45 9.50 -1.79
N ASN A 92 12.81 9.95 -2.99
CA ASN A 92 12.00 9.81 -4.20
C ASN A 92 10.58 10.39 -4.03
N ARG A 93 10.46 11.59 -3.45
CA ARG A 93 9.18 12.28 -3.33
C ARG A 93 8.46 12.35 -4.69
N ALA A 94 7.15 12.14 -4.71
CA ALA A 94 6.36 12.19 -5.93
C ALA A 94 6.22 13.60 -6.52
N TRP A 95 6.01 14.59 -5.66
CA TRP A 95 5.65 15.96 -6.06
C TRP A 95 6.63 16.96 -5.46
N ALA A 96 7.17 17.85 -6.29
CA ALA A 96 7.95 18.99 -5.83
C ALA A 96 7.01 20.07 -5.23
N PRO A 97 7.50 20.91 -4.31
CA PRO A 97 6.70 22.00 -3.72
C PRO A 97 5.99 22.87 -4.74
N GLU A 98 6.63 23.18 -5.87
CA GLU A 98 6.07 24.05 -6.91
C GLU A 98 4.86 23.42 -7.60
N VAL A 99 4.83 22.09 -7.73
CA VAL A 99 3.69 21.34 -8.28
C VAL A 99 2.50 21.39 -7.32
N MET A 100 2.79 21.24 -6.02
CA MET A 100 1.80 21.33 -4.96
C MET A 100 1.25 22.76 -4.83
N ASP A 101 2.11 23.77 -4.88
CA ASP A 101 1.76 25.20 -4.88
C ASP A 101 0.92 25.58 -6.11
N ALA A 102 1.19 25.01 -7.28
CA ALA A 102 0.38 25.22 -8.48
C ALA A 102 -1.06 24.72 -8.29
N ALA A 103 -1.25 23.59 -7.60
CA ALA A 103 -2.58 23.11 -7.27
C ALA A 103 -3.26 24.01 -6.23
N THR A 104 -2.53 24.48 -5.21
CA THR A 104 -3.02 25.49 -4.26
C THR A 104 -3.50 26.76 -4.96
N HIS A 105 -2.73 27.29 -5.92
CA HIS A 105 -3.14 28.47 -6.70
C HIS A 105 -4.41 28.21 -7.52
N ALA A 106 -4.55 27.02 -8.09
CA ALA A 106 -5.68 26.68 -8.96
C ALA A 106 -6.98 26.34 -8.19
N THR A 107 -6.88 25.82 -6.97
CA THR A 107 -8.03 25.25 -6.23
C THR A 107 -8.24 25.85 -4.84
N GLY A 108 -7.29 26.65 -4.35
CA GLY A 108 -7.26 27.13 -2.97
C GLY A 108 -7.02 26.04 -1.94
N VAL A 109 -6.52 24.86 -2.34
CA VAL A 109 -6.26 23.76 -1.41
C VAL A 109 -5.08 24.06 -0.49
N ARG A 110 -5.21 23.69 0.78
CA ARG A 110 -4.11 23.70 1.75
C ARG A 110 -3.69 22.26 2.07
N TYR A 111 -2.41 22.02 2.28
CA TYR A 111 -1.92 20.68 2.60
C TYR A 111 -1.87 20.43 4.11
N VAL A 112 -2.32 19.27 4.55
CA VAL A 112 -2.26 18.83 5.94
C VAL A 112 -1.49 17.52 5.99
N LEU A 113 -0.55 17.40 6.92
CA LEU A 113 0.26 16.20 7.10
C LEU A 113 0.40 15.83 8.58
N GLY A 114 0.59 14.56 8.86
CA GLY A 114 0.84 14.02 10.20
C GLY A 114 2.23 13.38 10.27
N ALA A 115 3.28 14.21 10.09
CA ALA A 115 4.63 13.72 9.93
C ALA A 115 5.50 13.96 11.17
N GLN A 116 6.22 12.92 11.59
CA GLN A 116 7.31 13.02 12.53
C GLN A 116 8.52 13.71 11.87
N ASN A 117 9.23 14.52 12.64
CA ASN A 117 10.50 15.08 12.20
C ASN A 117 11.65 14.08 12.43
N ASP A 118 12.05 13.40 11.36
CA ASP A 118 13.15 12.41 11.31
C ASP A 118 14.38 12.92 10.57
N THR A 119 14.49 14.23 10.31
CA THR A 119 15.56 14.79 9.45
C THR A 119 16.96 14.62 10.02
N ASN A 120 17.07 14.35 11.33
CA ASN A 120 18.36 14.13 12.00
C ASN A 120 18.84 12.67 11.89
N GLU A 121 18.03 11.77 11.34
CA GLU A 121 18.32 10.32 11.27
C GLU A 121 19.13 9.91 10.03
N GLY A 122 19.78 10.87 9.35
CA GLY A 122 20.64 10.59 8.20
C GLY A 122 20.88 11.81 7.31
N ASP A 123 21.73 11.62 6.29
CA ASP A 123 21.95 12.62 5.25
C ASP A 123 20.84 12.51 4.18
N TRP A 124 19.67 13.04 4.49
CA TRP A 124 18.50 13.00 3.60
C TRP A 124 18.43 14.18 2.63
N GLY A 125 19.29 15.19 2.82
CA GLY A 125 19.15 16.49 2.15
C GLY A 125 18.03 17.36 2.73
N PRO A 126 17.78 18.54 2.16
CA PRO A 126 16.77 19.46 2.65
C PRO A 126 15.35 18.89 2.45
N VAL A 127 14.52 19.03 3.47
CA VAL A 127 13.06 18.86 3.36
C VAL A 127 12.51 20.08 2.65
N GLU A 128 11.75 19.87 1.57
CA GLU A 128 11.11 20.96 0.84
C GLU A 128 9.60 20.72 0.85
N LEU A 129 8.87 21.65 1.47
CA LEU A 129 7.43 21.59 1.65
C LEU A 129 6.77 22.68 0.79
N PRO A 130 5.50 22.48 0.35
CA PRO A 130 4.73 23.56 -0.27
C PRO A 130 4.58 24.74 0.69
N LYS A 131 4.21 25.92 0.19
CA LYS A 131 4.06 27.12 1.01
C LYS A 131 2.90 27.01 1.99
N GLU A 132 1.77 26.50 1.52
CA GLU A 132 0.53 26.41 2.28
C GLU A 132 0.36 25.00 2.87
N TYR A 133 0.98 24.76 4.03
CA TYR A 133 0.87 23.49 4.74
C TYR A 133 0.68 23.64 6.25
N VAL A 134 0.14 22.59 6.86
CA VAL A 134 0.09 22.40 8.32
C VAL A 134 0.58 20.99 8.65
N ASN A 135 1.62 20.89 9.48
CA ASN A 135 2.02 19.63 10.09
C ASN A 135 1.37 19.47 11.46
N LEU A 136 0.52 18.45 11.60
CA LEU A 136 -0.16 18.08 12.84
C LEU A 136 0.72 17.23 13.76
N GLY A 137 1.89 16.80 13.28
CA GLY A 137 2.77 15.87 13.98
C GLY A 137 2.26 14.44 13.94
N GLU A 138 2.94 13.56 14.65
CA GLU A 138 2.50 12.17 14.82
C GLU A 138 1.17 12.13 15.59
N MET A 139 0.23 11.32 15.11
CA MET A 139 -1.10 11.19 15.67
C MET A 139 -1.45 9.73 15.91
N GLY A 140 -2.22 9.47 16.98
CA GLY A 140 -2.90 8.19 17.14
C GLY A 140 -3.95 7.96 16.05
N GLN A 141 -4.34 6.71 15.84
CA GLN A 141 -5.23 6.30 14.76
C GLN A 141 -6.56 7.09 14.73
N ASP A 142 -7.23 7.26 15.87
CA ASP A 142 -8.51 7.97 15.93
C ASP A 142 -8.38 9.45 15.52
N ALA A 143 -7.35 10.13 16.02
CA ALA A 143 -7.08 11.53 15.68
C ALA A 143 -6.69 11.68 14.20
N PHE A 144 -5.95 10.70 13.66
CA PHE A 144 -5.62 10.63 12.25
C PHE A 144 -6.88 10.47 11.38
N LEU A 145 -7.73 9.47 11.67
CA LEU A 145 -8.96 9.21 10.90
C LEU A 145 -9.96 10.37 11.01
N GLU A 146 -10.07 10.99 12.20
CA GLU A 146 -10.85 12.22 12.39
C GLU A 146 -10.31 13.36 11.53
N SER A 147 -8.99 13.58 11.48
CA SER A 147 -8.40 14.60 10.61
C SER A 147 -8.68 14.30 9.13
N LEU A 148 -8.46 13.05 8.70
CA LEU A 148 -8.60 12.62 7.32
C LEU A 148 -10.03 12.82 6.79
N ARG A 149 -11.08 12.43 7.54
CA ARG A 149 -12.48 12.57 7.10
C ARG A 149 -12.95 14.02 6.90
N HIS A 150 -12.23 15.00 7.44
CA HIS A 150 -12.50 16.44 7.21
C HIS A 150 -11.76 17.02 6.00
N THR A 151 -10.95 16.22 5.31
CA THR A 151 -10.24 16.65 4.08
C THR A 151 -11.00 16.24 2.82
N LYS A 152 -10.72 16.93 1.71
CA LYS A 152 -11.37 16.65 0.42
C LYS A 152 -10.66 15.60 -0.42
N VAL A 153 -9.38 15.35 -0.17
CA VAL A 153 -8.55 14.45 -0.97
C VAL A 153 -7.36 13.95 -0.16
N LEU A 154 -6.97 12.70 -0.37
CA LEU A 154 -5.70 12.12 0.08
C LEU A 154 -4.70 12.17 -1.07
N VAL A 155 -3.51 12.72 -0.83
CA VAL A 155 -2.44 12.85 -1.81
C VAL A 155 -1.30 11.91 -1.49
N GLY A 156 -1.03 10.95 -2.38
CA GLY A 156 0.13 10.07 -2.28
C GLY A 156 1.44 10.78 -2.62
N MET A 157 2.46 10.65 -1.76
CA MET A 157 3.80 11.21 -1.96
C MET A 157 4.84 10.23 -2.52
N GLY A 158 4.40 9.04 -2.93
CA GLY A 158 5.28 7.95 -3.38
C GLY A 158 5.84 7.09 -2.26
N ASN A 159 5.88 7.58 -1.02
CA ASN A 159 6.16 6.77 0.17
C ASN A 159 5.12 7.06 1.25
N PRO A 160 4.72 6.06 2.06
CA PRO A 160 5.14 4.66 1.99
C PRO A 160 4.44 3.88 0.85
N MET A 161 5.03 2.76 0.42
CA MET A 161 4.45 1.84 -0.58
C MET A 161 4.41 0.41 -0.06
N PRO A 162 3.33 -0.34 -0.34
CA PRO A 162 1.90 -0.01 -0.13
C PRO A 162 1.52 0.29 1.34
N SER A 163 0.33 0.84 1.57
CA SER A 163 -0.17 1.26 2.89
C SER A 163 -1.68 1.06 2.97
N PRO A 164 -2.27 0.73 4.14
CA PRO A 164 -3.72 0.68 4.30
C PRO A 164 -4.42 2.04 4.20
N THR A 165 -3.70 3.15 4.41
CA THR A 165 -4.30 4.50 4.50
C THR A 165 -5.17 4.92 3.30
N PRO A 166 -4.83 4.63 2.04
CA PRO A 166 -5.73 4.91 0.92
C PRO A 166 -7.07 4.17 1.00
N TYR A 167 -7.12 2.96 1.55
CA TYR A 167 -8.40 2.28 1.78
C TYR A 167 -9.22 2.98 2.86
N ASP A 168 -8.58 3.43 3.96
CA ASP A 168 -9.24 4.24 4.99
C ASP A 168 -9.80 5.53 4.41
N ALA A 169 -9.04 6.22 3.56
CA ALA A 169 -9.49 7.44 2.88
C ALA A 169 -10.74 7.18 2.02
N LEU A 170 -10.72 6.16 1.16
CA LEU A 170 -11.87 5.81 0.33
C LEU A 170 -13.09 5.44 1.16
N CYS A 171 -12.88 4.70 2.25
CA CYS A 171 -13.92 4.43 3.23
C CYS A 171 -14.51 5.73 3.78
N LEU A 172 -13.69 6.72 4.18
CA LEU A 172 -14.17 7.98 4.74
C LEU A 172 -14.73 8.95 3.68
N GLY A 173 -14.86 8.48 2.44
CA GLY A 173 -15.35 9.25 1.31
C GLY A 173 -14.33 10.29 0.81
N VAL A 174 -13.03 10.03 0.98
CA VAL A 174 -11.92 10.88 0.56
C VAL A 174 -11.23 10.21 -0.63
N PRO A 175 -11.33 10.77 -1.86
CA PRO A 175 -10.61 10.27 -3.02
C PRO A 175 -9.09 10.24 -2.83
N PHE A 176 -8.42 9.33 -3.52
CA PHE A 176 -6.96 9.16 -3.45
C PHE A 176 -6.27 9.57 -4.76
N ILE A 177 -5.26 10.42 -4.67
CA ILE A 177 -4.32 10.68 -5.76
C ILE A 177 -3.14 9.71 -5.62
N ASN A 178 -3.08 8.76 -6.54
CA ASN A 178 -2.07 7.71 -6.57
C ASN A 178 -0.97 8.09 -7.56
N GLN A 179 0.26 8.24 -7.09
CA GLN A 179 1.39 8.47 -7.98
C GLN A 179 1.70 7.18 -8.78
N ILE A 180 1.96 7.33 -10.08
CA ILE A 180 2.64 6.33 -10.92
C ILE A 180 4.09 6.78 -11.10
N ARG A 181 5.05 6.06 -10.51
CA ARG A 181 6.47 6.40 -10.56
C ARG A 181 7.08 6.04 -11.92
N ASP A 182 6.77 4.85 -12.42
CA ASP A 182 7.28 4.32 -13.68
C ASP A 182 6.17 3.64 -14.49
N TRP A 183 6.34 3.57 -15.81
CA TRP A 183 5.38 2.99 -16.75
C TRP A 183 6.06 2.69 -18.10
N ASP A 184 5.45 1.82 -18.91
CA ASP A 184 5.88 1.62 -20.31
C ASP A 184 5.58 2.88 -21.16
N PRO A 185 6.61 3.60 -21.67
CA PRO A 185 6.41 4.81 -22.44
C PRO A 185 5.70 4.58 -23.78
N ASP A 186 5.82 3.38 -24.36
CA ASP A 186 5.19 3.02 -25.63
C ASP A 186 3.72 2.61 -25.45
N ASN A 187 3.37 2.13 -24.24
CA ASN A 187 2.01 1.76 -23.89
C ASN A 187 1.58 2.32 -22.53
N ARG A 188 1.46 3.66 -22.46
CA ARG A 188 1.24 4.38 -21.20
C ARG A 188 -0.03 3.98 -20.45
N GLU A 189 -1.04 3.45 -21.13
CA GLU A 189 -2.34 3.08 -20.53
C GLU A 189 -2.37 1.63 -20.02
N ASP A 190 -1.36 0.83 -20.35
CA ASP A 190 -1.24 -0.53 -19.83
C ASP A 190 -0.79 -0.52 -18.37
N ARG A 191 -1.77 -0.75 -17.49
CA ARG A 191 -1.59 -0.74 -16.04
C ARG A 191 -0.75 -1.90 -15.52
N THR A 192 -0.51 -2.94 -16.32
CA THR A 192 0.33 -4.07 -15.91
C THR A 192 1.80 -3.70 -15.81
N HIS A 193 2.21 -2.62 -16.48
CA HIS A 193 3.57 -2.08 -16.45
C HIS A 193 3.69 -0.84 -15.56
N TRP A 194 2.63 -0.45 -14.85
CA TRP A 194 2.69 0.69 -13.93
C TRP A 194 3.41 0.29 -12.65
N ASP A 195 4.23 1.22 -12.14
CA ASP A 195 4.82 1.19 -10.81
C ASP A 195 4.18 2.27 -9.93
N PRO A 196 2.95 2.03 -9.42
CA PRO A 196 2.23 3.01 -8.61
C PRO A 196 2.57 2.92 -7.12
N GLN A 197 2.33 4.01 -6.39
CA GLN A 197 2.44 4.00 -4.92
C GLN A 197 1.56 2.93 -4.28
N HIS A 198 0.34 2.76 -4.81
CA HIS A 198 -0.59 1.73 -4.36
C HIS A 198 -1.12 0.89 -5.52
N ALA A 199 -0.47 -0.25 -5.80
CA ALA A 199 -0.77 -1.09 -6.96
C ALA A 199 -2.19 -1.68 -7.02
N PRO A 200 -2.75 -2.26 -5.93
CA PRO A 200 -4.13 -2.74 -5.96
C PRO A 200 -5.16 -1.66 -6.36
N LEU A 201 -5.00 -0.45 -5.81
CA LEU A 201 -5.91 0.68 -6.04
C LEU A 201 -5.67 1.38 -7.39
N SER A 202 -4.55 1.14 -8.07
CA SER A 202 -4.32 1.69 -9.40
C SER A 202 -5.31 1.16 -10.44
N ARG A 203 -5.99 0.04 -10.14
CA ARG A 203 -7.06 -0.54 -10.95
C ARG A 203 -8.37 0.25 -10.89
N LEU A 204 -8.54 1.10 -9.88
CA LEU A 204 -9.69 1.99 -9.82
C LEU A 204 -9.50 3.22 -10.72
N ALA A 205 -10.58 3.97 -10.89
CA ALA A 205 -10.62 5.19 -11.69
C ALA A 205 -11.30 6.31 -10.89
N PRO A 206 -11.26 7.56 -11.36
CA PRO A 206 -12.06 8.63 -10.78
C PRO A 206 -13.56 8.25 -10.76
N PRO A 207 -14.32 8.66 -9.73
CA PRO A 207 -13.95 9.65 -8.71
C PRO A 207 -13.19 9.07 -7.50
N TYR A 208 -12.92 7.76 -7.44
CA TYR A 208 -12.28 7.14 -6.27
C TYR A 208 -10.76 7.33 -6.27
N VAL A 209 -10.09 6.95 -7.36
CA VAL A 209 -8.63 7.00 -7.47
C VAL A 209 -8.20 7.75 -8.72
N TYR A 210 -7.32 8.72 -8.54
CA TYR A 210 -6.72 9.52 -9.58
C TYR A 210 -5.27 9.09 -9.73
N ASN A 211 -4.99 8.24 -10.72
CA ASN A 211 -3.63 7.82 -11.01
C ASN A 211 -2.92 8.92 -11.82
N VAL A 212 -1.82 9.45 -11.31
CA VAL A 212 -1.06 10.56 -11.90
C VAL A 212 0.40 10.16 -12.05
N ARG A 213 0.94 10.31 -13.25
CA ARG A 213 2.34 9.98 -13.54
C ARG A 213 3.30 10.99 -12.93
N ALA A 214 4.45 10.51 -12.47
CA ALA A 214 5.52 11.35 -11.97
C ALA A 214 5.90 12.41 -13.03
N GLY A 215 6.07 13.66 -12.58
CA GLY A 215 6.37 14.80 -13.46
C GLY A 215 5.18 15.40 -14.20
N ASP A 216 3.98 14.81 -14.16
CA ASP A 216 2.79 15.39 -14.80
C ASP A 216 2.12 16.45 -13.93
N THR A 217 2.70 17.66 -13.90
CA THR A 217 2.18 18.79 -13.12
C THR A 217 0.72 19.13 -13.46
N LYS A 218 0.36 19.11 -14.75
CA LYS A 218 -1.02 19.42 -15.18
C LYS A 218 -1.98 18.32 -14.74
N GLY A 219 -1.58 17.06 -14.86
CA GLY A 219 -2.33 15.91 -14.36
C GLY A 219 -2.55 15.99 -12.86
N PHE A 220 -1.52 16.34 -12.08
CA PHE A 220 -1.63 16.53 -10.63
C PHE A 220 -2.65 17.63 -10.27
N VAL A 221 -2.52 18.82 -10.85
CA VAL A 221 -3.45 19.94 -10.60
C VAL A 221 -4.89 19.54 -10.97
N SER A 222 -5.07 18.88 -12.12
CA SER A 222 -6.38 18.39 -12.56
C SER A 222 -6.94 17.31 -11.64
N ALA A 223 -6.10 16.44 -11.10
CA ALA A 223 -6.51 15.39 -10.17
C ALA A 223 -6.96 15.96 -8.83
N VAL A 224 -6.20 16.91 -8.27
CA VAL A 224 -6.58 17.65 -7.05
C VAL A 224 -7.92 18.35 -7.26
N LYS A 225 -8.06 19.12 -8.35
CA LYS A 225 -9.31 19.79 -8.69
C LYS A 225 -10.48 18.80 -8.82
N GLY A 226 -10.29 17.76 -9.61
CA GLY A 226 -11.32 16.75 -9.86
C GLY A 226 -11.76 16.02 -8.59
N ALA A 227 -10.83 15.69 -7.70
CA ALA A 227 -11.14 15.07 -6.41
C ALA A 227 -11.92 16.01 -5.49
N MET A 228 -11.58 17.30 -5.47
CA MET A 228 -12.28 18.32 -4.69
C MET A 228 -13.67 18.65 -5.23
N GLU A 229 -13.93 18.44 -6.52
CA GLU A 229 -15.21 18.75 -7.17
C GLU A 229 -16.16 17.53 -7.27
N ARG A 230 -15.64 16.30 -7.12
CA ARG A 230 -16.41 15.06 -7.25
C ARG A 230 -16.38 14.25 -5.95
N PRO A 231 -17.25 14.59 -4.97
CA PRO A 231 -17.31 13.85 -3.72
C PRO A 231 -17.71 12.40 -3.95
N ILE A 232 -17.23 11.53 -3.07
CA ILE A 232 -17.62 10.12 -3.00
C ILE A 232 -18.26 9.81 -1.65
N GLY A 233 -19.13 8.80 -1.64
CA GLY A 233 -19.62 8.21 -0.39
C GLY A 233 -18.61 7.24 0.22
N HIS A 234 -19.07 6.45 1.19
CA HIS A 234 -18.30 5.33 1.73
C HIS A 234 -17.96 4.38 0.59
N PHE A 235 -16.68 4.06 0.44
CA PHE A 235 -16.24 3.08 -0.53
C PHE A 235 -15.28 2.08 0.09
N ILE A 236 -15.74 0.84 0.20
CA ILE A 236 -14.95 -0.31 0.62
C ILE A 236 -14.86 -1.24 -0.59
N PRO A 237 -13.66 -1.46 -1.17
CA PRO A 237 -13.49 -2.43 -2.24
C PRO A 237 -13.96 -3.82 -1.78
N GLU A 238 -14.56 -4.59 -2.68
CA GLU A 238 -15.15 -5.89 -2.36
C GLU A 238 -14.14 -6.83 -1.68
N GLN A 239 -12.89 -6.82 -2.14
CA GLN A 239 -11.83 -7.64 -1.56
C GLN A 239 -11.46 -7.27 -0.12
N MET A 240 -11.81 -6.06 0.33
CA MET A 240 -11.57 -5.54 1.69
C MET A 240 -12.79 -5.64 2.61
N ARG A 241 -13.87 -6.30 2.18
CA ARG A 241 -15.00 -6.64 3.04
C ARG A 241 -14.68 -7.84 3.92
N MET A 242 -15.31 -7.91 5.10
CA MET A 242 -15.10 -9.02 6.04
C MET A 242 -15.46 -10.36 5.40
N GLU A 243 -16.59 -10.44 4.72
CA GLU A 243 -17.02 -11.67 4.03
C GLU A 243 -15.98 -12.16 3.01
N SER A 244 -15.33 -11.25 2.28
CA SER A 244 -14.26 -11.61 1.35
C SER A 244 -13.02 -12.16 2.05
N VAL A 245 -12.64 -11.60 3.20
CA VAL A 245 -11.53 -12.11 4.01
C VAL A 245 -11.89 -13.48 4.58
N GLU A 246 -13.10 -13.67 5.11
CA GLU A 246 -13.59 -14.94 5.64
C GLU A 246 -13.60 -16.04 4.58
N ARG A 247 -14.07 -15.74 3.36
CA ARG A 247 -14.02 -16.68 2.23
C ARG A 247 -12.59 -17.11 1.91
N ARG A 248 -11.64 -16.16 1.83
CA ARG A 248 -10.22 -16.48 1.58
C ARG A 248 -9.60 -17.28 2.71
N LEU A 249 -9.90 -16.93 3.96
CA LEU A 249 -9.46 -17.69 5.13
C LEU A 249 -9.99 -19.12 5.11
N ASN A 250 -11.26 -19.32 4.76
CA ASN A 250 -11.83 -20.66 4.65
C ASN A 250 -11.10 -21.52 3.60
N ILE A 251 -10.85 -20.95 2.41
CA ILE A 251 -10.07 -21.63 1.35
C ILE A 251 -8.68 -22.02 1.88
N ILE A 252 -8.00 -21.11 2.59
CA ILE A 252 -6.70 -21.37 3.20
C ILE A 252 -6.79 -22.50 4.23
N LEU A 253 -7.83 -22.54 5.07
CA LEU A 253 -7.98 -23.57 6.10
C LEU A 253 -8.35 -24.95 5.54
N GLU A 254 -9.07 -25.01 4.42
CA GLU A 254 -9.48 -26.24 3.74
C GLU A 254 -8.38 -26.83 2.84
N GLN A 255 -7.33 -26.06 2.53
CA GLN A 255 -6.21 -26.51 1.71
C GLN A 255 -5.40 -27.61 2.41
N ASP A 256 -5.08 -28.68 1.67
CA ASP A 256 -4.15 -29.74 2.13
C ASP A 256 -2.69 -29.26 2.08
N TRP A 257 -2.33 -28.42 3.05
CA TRP A 257 -0.96 -27.92 3.21
C TRP A 257 0.06 -29.04 3.44
N GLU A 258 -0.36 -30.16 4.04
CA GLU A 258 0.53 -31.26 4.38
C GLU A 258 1.05 -31.97 3.14
N SER A 259 0.15 -32.47 2.29
CA SER A 259 0.55 -33.13 1.05
C SER A 259 1.41 -32.23 0.18
N GLU A 260 1.03 -30.96 0.05
CA GLU A 260 1.78 -29.98 -0.73
C GLU A 260 3.14 -29.65 -0.13
N GLY A 261 3.23 -29.47 1.19
CA GLY A 261 4.48 -29.12 1.85
C GLY A 261 5.45 -30.28 1.91
N VAL A 262 4.96 -31.52 2.06
CA VAL A 262 5.77 -32.73 1.90
C VAL A 262 6.35 -32.81 0.50
N GLN A 263 5.55 -32.49 -0.54
CA GLN A 263 6.05 -32.47 -1.91
C GLN A 263 7.08 -31.35 -2.12
N ALA A 264 6.81 -30.13 -1.64
CA ALA A 264 7.74 -29.01 -1.74
C ALA A 264 9.09 -29.28 -1.05
N LEU A 265 9.07 -29.98 0.10
CA LEU A 265 10.28 -30.41 0.79
C LEU A 265 11.09 -31.42 -0.03
N LYS A 266 10.42 -32.41 -0.65
CA LYS A 266 11.08 -33.38 -1.55
C LYS A 266 11.72 -32.68 -2.74
N ASP A 267 11.00 -31.76 -3.37
CA ASP A 267 11.48 -31.00 -4.52
C ASP A 267 12.68 -30.11 -4.14
N TRP A 268 12.62 -29.48 -2.96
CA TRP A 268 13.73 -28.70 -2.41
C TRP A 268 14.96 -29.60 -2.20
N GLN A 269 14.82 -30.72 -1.49
CA GLN A 269 15.92 -31.66 -1.23
C GLN A 269 16.55 -32.19 -2.53
N ALA A 270 15.74 -32.53 -3.54
CA ALA A 270 16.22 -33.00 -4.83
C ALA A 270 17.10 -31.95 -5.55
N ARG A 271 16.77 -30.66 -5.45
CA ARG A 271 17.58 -29.57 -6.04
C ARG A 271 18.96 -29.44 -5.38
N PHE A 272 19.07 -29.68 -4.07
CA PHE A 272 20.36 -29.66 -3.37
C PHE A 272 21.23 -30.87 -3.72
N VAL A 273 20.64 -32.04 -3.95
CA VAL A 273 21.38 -33.25 -4.35
C VAL A 273 21.93 -33.11 -5.77
N VAL A 274 21.17 -32.52 -6.70
CA VAL A 274 21.64 -32.29 -8.08
C VAL A 274 22.68 -31.17 -8.15
N GLY A 275 22.56 -30.11 -7.34
CA GLY A 275 23.53 -29.01 -7.27
C GLY A 275 24.92 -29.39 -6.71
N GLN A 276 25.07 -30.55 -6.08
CA GLN A 276 26.37 -31.09 -5.66
C GLN A 276 27.04 -31.99 -6.71
N THR A 277 26.38 -32.27 -7.84
CA THR A 277 26.92 -33.13 -8.91
C THR A 277 27.56 -32.38 -10.08
N SER A 278 27.67 -31.05 -10.00
CA SER A 278 28.39 -30.23 -10.99
C SER A 278 29.47 -29.37 -10.34
N ALA A 279 30.54 -30.03 -9.89
CA ALA A 279 31.87 -29.44 -9.78
C ALA A 279 32.89 -30.54 -10.14
N PRO A 280 33.69 -30.39 -11.21
CA PRO A 280 34.91 -31.18 -11.37
C PRO A 280 35.97 -30.82 -10.32
#